data_AF-Q5KNS8-F1
#
_entry.id   AF-Q5KNS8-F1
#
_cell.length_a   1.000
_cell.length_b   1.000
_cell.length_c   1.000
_cell.angle_alpha   90.00
_cell.angle_beta   90.00
_cell.angle_gamma   90.00
#
_symmetry.space_group_name_H-M   'P 1'
#
loop_
_entity.id
_entity.type
_entity.pdbx_description
1 polymer ?
#
loop_
_entity_poly.entity_id
_entity_poly.type
_entity_poly.pdbx_seq_one_letter_code
_entity_poly.pdbx_strand_id
1 'polypeptide(L)'
;MTTGASNINGISGPAVLSNDVAESSKMAAEIDPVFHAVNLARGIFNVGYLNQEWSDIQLTFFASGLKSHRLILARSPYLAHLMSAAAPGTTIHLSFPDSNVTEESVHIALQHLYNPSMNLVYPQNARAVLATAFLFGGMPELIHHAYLVIRDSLDAKNVVDLVYWLEAPSDSSAVYDGQSSLRNHREDSVKAWLSDPYPRYGEWTVRLRHDAVNYLLHSLPEQVIQENKFNTLDDPLSVTYAHLPYELFKALVESPELPVVSHQDRFTFVKKVLVQRKKIAPSGGPQMEENVVLAFRGGEGMEVHVTRRPKKGRTFFKVEG
;
A
#
# COMPACT_ATOMS: atom_id res chain seq x y z
N MET A 1 53.84 -60.63 -48.98
CA MET A 1 53.15 -60.74 -50.28
C MET A 1 51.99 -59.76 -50.23
N THR A 2 52.02 -58.56 -50.81
CA THR A 2 52.36 -58.05 -52.17
C THR A 2 51.09 -57.62 -52.88
N THR A 3 51.05 -56.34 -53.27
CA THR A 3 50.35 -55.78 -54.47
C THR A 3 48.82 -55.88 -54.53
N GLY A 4 48.09 -54.98 -55.21
CA GLY A 4 48.51 -53.83 -56.02
C GLY A 4 47.36 -53.38 -56.96
N ALA A 5 47.52 -52.22 -57.60
CA ALA A 5 46.52 -51.52 -58.43
C ALA A 5 45.94 -52.30 -59.64
N SER A 6 44.72 -51.93 -60.09
CA SER A 6 44.16 -51.88 -61.48
C SER A 6 42.61 -51.98 -61.50
N ASN A 7 41.82 -51.40 -62.41
CA ASN A 7 42.04 -50.25 -63.31
C ASN A 7 40.71 -49.64 -63.85
N ILE A 8 40.67 -48.31 -63.97
CA ILE A 8 40.17 -47.46 -65.08
C ILE A 8 38.96 -47.93 -65.93
N ASN A 9 37.88 -47.14 -65.91
CA ASN A 9 37.05 -46.63 -67.03
C ASN A 9 35.96 -45.72 -66.40
N GLY A 10 35.62 -44.50 -66.84
CA GLY A 10 35.94 -43.76 -68.05
C GLY A 10 34.67 -43.44 -68.85
N ILE A 11 34.10 -42.22 -68.70
CA ILE A 11 33.34 -41.44 -69.71
C ILE A 11 32.77 -40.15 -69.08
N SER A 12 32.86 -39.06 -69.85
CA SER A 12 32.65 -37.65 -69.58
C SER A 12 31.24 -37.19 -69.12
N GLY A 13 31.22 -36.13 -68.29
CA GLY A 13 30.08 -35.25 -67.99
C GLY A 13 30.58 -33.88 -67.49
N PRO A 14 29.88 -32.75 -67.74
CA PRO A 14 30.48 -31.41 -67.63
C PRO A 14 30.64 -30.92 -66.18
N ALA A 15 31.59 -29.99 -66.00
CA ALA A 15 31.93 -29.41 -64.71
C ALA A 15 30.75 -28.64 -64.08
N VAL A 16 30.38 -29.04 -62.86
CA VAL A 16 29.65 -28.19 -61.91
C VAL A 16 30.65 -27.74 -60.86
N LEU A 17 30.96 -26.45 -60.85
CA LEU A 17 31.74 -25.81 -59.78
C LEU A 17 30.85 -25.68 -58.53
N SER A 18 30.80 -26.73 -57.71
CA SER A 18 30.30 -26.62 -56.34
C SER A 18 31.36 -25.94 -55.47
N ASN A 19 31.21 -24.62 -55.28
CA ASN A 19 32.00 -23.87 -54.30
C ASN A 19 31.61 -24.28 -52.88
N ASP A 20 32.17 -25.38 -52.37
CA ASP A 20 32.02 -25.83 -50.97
C ASP A 20 32.87 -24.99 -50.00
N VAL A 21 32.84 -23.66 -50.15
CA VAL A 21 33.48 -22.70 -49.25
C VAL A 21 32.57 -21.48 -49.06
N ALA A 22 32.25 -21.18 -47.80
CA ALA A 22 31.57 -19.98 -47.29
C ALA A 22 30.03 -19.89 -47.38
N GLU A 23 29.31 -20.76 -46.66
CA GLU A 23 27.96 -20.43 -46.12
C GLU A 23 27.86 -20.42 -44.58
N SER A 24 29.00 -20.41 -43.85
CA SER A 24 29.01 -20.22 -42.39
C SER A 24 28.71 -18.76 -41.94
N SER A 25 28.39 -17.87 -42.86
CA SER A 25 28.33 -16.40 -42.63
C SER A 25 26.94 -15.78 -42.88
N LYS A 26 25.93 -16.56 -43.27
CA LYS A 26 24.60 -16.06 -43.66
C LYS A 26 23.47 -16.27 -42.65
N MET A 27 23.80 -16.66 -41.41
CA MET A 27 22.82 -16.77 -40.31
C MET A 27 23.20 -15.94 -39.07
N ALA A 28 23.66 -14.71 -39.31
CA ALA A 28 23.32 -13.62 -38.39
C ALA A 28 21.83 -13.27 -38.57
N ALA A 29 20.94 -14.18 -38.16
CA ALA A 29 19.54 -13.83 -37.98
C ALA A 29 19.50 -12.69 -36.96
N GLU A 30 18.91 -11.56 -37.34
CA GLU A 30 18.85 -10.37 -36.50
C GLU A 30 18.12 -10.73 -35.21
N ILE A 31 18.88 -10.89 -34.11
CA ILE A 31 18.32 -11.31 -32.83
C ILE A 31 17.48 -10.16 -32.32
N ASP A 32 16.16 -10.35 -32.26
CA ASP A 32 15.25 -9.38 -31.67
C ASP A 32 15.73 -9.03 -30.25
N PRO A 33 16.12 -7.76 -30.00
CA PRO A 33 16.63 -7.34 -28.70
C PRO A 33 15.57 -7.47 -27.60
N VAL A 34 14.28 -7.42 -27.93
CA VAL A 34 13.18 -7.64 -26.98
C VAL A 34 13.14 -9.11 -26.56
N PHE A 35 13.15 -10.04 -27.51
CA PHE A 35 13.24 -11.47 -27.24
C PHE A 35 14.50 -11.84 -26.44
N HIS A 36 15.66 -11.24 -26.77
CA HIS A 36 16.89 -11.44 -26.00
C HIS A 36 16.74 -10.95 -24.55
N ALA A 37 16.24 -9.73 -24.33
CA ALA A 37 16.06 -9.16 -23.00
C ALA A 37 15.07 -9.95 -22.14
N VAL A 38 13.95 -10.42 -22.72
CA VAL A 38 12.96 -11.25 -22.01
C VAL A 38 13.55 -12.61 -21.59
N ASN A 39 14.33 -13.26 -22.46
CA ASN A 39 14.97 -14.53 -22.12
C ASN A 39 16.09 -14.34 -21.09
N LEU A 40 16.86 -13.25 -21.18
CA LEU A 40 17.88 -12.89 -20.18
C LEU A 40 17.24 -12.66 -18.81
N ALA A 41 16.18 -11.85 -18.72
CA ALA A 41 15.45 -11.61 -17.47
C ALA A 41 14.89 -12.90 -16.86
N ARG A 42 14.29 -13.79 -17.68
CA ARG A 42 13.82 -15.11 -17.24
C ARG A 42 14.97 -15.99 -16.72
N GLY A 43 16.12 -15.97 -17.37
CA GLY A 43 17.32 -16.68 -16.93
C GLY A 43 17.83 -16.17 -15.58
N ILE A 44 17.99 -14.85 -15.44
CA ILE A 44 18.41 -14.18 -14.20
C ILE A 44 17.43 -14.48 -13.05
N PHE A 45 16.12 -14.49 -13.33
CA PHE A 45 15.11 -14.85 -12.32
C PHE A 45 15.22 -16.32 -11.87
N ASN A 46 15.23 -17.26 -12.82
CA ASN A 46 15.24 -18.69 -12.50
C ASN A 46 16.55 -19.15 -11.82
N VAL A 47 17.70 -18.75 -12.39
CA VAL A 47 19.02 -19.15 -11.88
C VAL A 47 19.41 -18.30 -10.67
N GLY A 48 19.22 -16.99 -10.73
CA GLY A 48 19.69 -16.05 -9.72
C GLY A 48 18.76 -15.88 -8.53
N TYR A 49 17.43 -15.79 -8.73
CA TYR A 49 16.48 -15.59 -7.62
C TYR A 49 15.98 -16.92 -7.04
N LEU A 50 15.47 -17.82 -7.89
CA LEU A 50 14.87 -19.08 -7.40
C LEU A 50 15.94 -20.07 -6.91
N ASN A 51 16.98 -20.33 -7.70
CA ASN A 51 18.06 -21.25 -7.30
C ASN A 51 19.14 -20.61 -6.41
N GLN A 52 19.18 -19.27 -6.31
CA GLN A 52 20.18 -18.52 -5.54
C GLN A 52 21.65 -18.80 -5.98
N GLU A 53 21.85 -19.22 -7.22
CA GLU A 53 23.19 -19.40 -7.79
C GLU A 53 23.85 -18.05 -8.10
N TRP A 54 25.18 -18.00 -8.11
CA TRP A 54 26.00 -16.80 -8.43
C TRP A 54 25.78 -15.59 -7.52
N SER A 55 25.05 -15.75 -6.42
CA SER A 55 24.81 -14.73 -5.41
C SER A 55 26.11 -14.21 -4.79
N ASP A 56 26.29 -12.89 -4.79
CA ASP A 56 27.45 -12.19 -4.23
C ASP A 56 27.14 -11.43 -2.93
N ILE A 57 25.94 -11.61 -2.37
CA ILE A 57 25.56 -11.10 -1.04
C ILE A 57 24.47 -11.97 -0.40
N GLN A 58 24.40 -11.97 0.93
CA GLN A 58 23.30 -12.54 1.70
C GLN A 58 22.52 -11.43 2.43
N LEU A 59 21.20 -11.45 2.31
CA LEU A 59 20.30 -10.61 3.10
C LEU A 59 19.71 -11.47 4.23
N THR A 60 19.58 -10.91 5.43
CA THR A 60 18.79 -11.49 6.52
C THR A 60 17.77 -10.46 7.02
N PHE A 61 16.55 -10.91 7.30
CA PHE A 61 15.45 -10.04 7.73
C PHE A 61 14.38 -10.86 8.45
N PHE A 62 13.82 -10.33 9.55
CA PHE A 62 12.93 -11.08 10.45
C PHE A 62 13.56 -12.43 10.85
N ALA A 63 12.95 -13.56 10.48
CA ALA A 63 13.52 -14.91 10.65
C ALA A 63 14.02 -15.53 9.32
N SER A 64 14.02 -14.74 8.24
CA SER A 64 14.35 -15.15 6.87
C SER A 64 15.80 -14.83 6.49
N GLY A 65 16.27 -15.53 5.45
CA GLY A 65 17.51 -15.21 4.75
C GLY A 65 17.40 -15.51 3.27
N LEU A 66 17.97 -14.63 2.44
CA LEU A 66 17.99 -14.75 0.98
C LEU A 66 19.37 -14.40 0.44
N LYS A 67 20.01 -15.32 -0.29
CA LYS A 67 21.19 -14.97 -1.08
C LYS A 67 20.76 -14.30 -2.38
N SER A 68 21.48 -13.27 -2.80
CA SER A 68 21.04 -12.38 -3.87
C SER A 68 22.24 -11.73 -4.59
N HIS A 69 21.94 -10.85 -5.55
CA HIS A 69 22.89 -10.26 -6.48
C HIS A 69 22.92 -8.73 -6.31
N ARG A 70 24.06 -8.17 -5.88
CA ARG A 70 24.23 -6.74 -5.61
C ARG A 70 23.84 -5.87 -6.80
N LEU A 71 24.15 -6.31 -8.02
CA LEU A 71 23.78 -5.62 -9.26
C LEU A 71 22.25 -5.51 -9.47
N ILE A 72 21.49 -6.53 -9.09
CA ILE A 72 20.02 -6.53 -9.21
C ILE A 72 19.39 -5.75 -8.06
N LEU A 73 19.91 -5.92 -6.83
CA LEU A 73 19.45 -5.17 -5.66
C LEU A 73 19.66 -3.65 -5.82
N ALA A 74 20.74 -3.23 -6.48
CA ALA A 74 21.05 -1.82 -6.74
C ALA A 74 20.02 -1.09 -7.64
N ARG A 75 19.01 -1.78 -8.18
CA ARG A 75 17.84 -1.15 -8.81
C ARG A 75 16.95 -0.40 -7.80
N SER A 76 16.98 -0.79 -6.53
CA SER A 76 16.40 -0.04 -5.41
C SER A 76 17.44 0.98 -4.91
N PRO A 77 17.13 2.29 -4.81
CA PRO A 77 18.07 3.28 -4.26
C PRO A 77 18.48 3.01 -2.81
N TYR A 78 17.54 2.54 -1.98
CA TYR A 78 17.81 2.14 -0.59
C TYR A 78 18.81 0.99 -0.53
N LEU A 79 18.56 -0.09 -1.28
CA LEU A 79 19.46 -1.23 -1.32
C LEU A 79 20.78 -0.89 -2.00
N ALA A 80 20.80 -0.05 -3.05
CA ALA A 80 22.01 0.43 -3.70
C ALA A 80 22.97 1.12 -2.71
N HIS A 81 22.43 1.96 -1.82
CA HIS A 81 23.22 2.58 -0.76
C HIS A 81 23.86 1.52 0.16
N LEU A 82 23.08 0.54 0.63
CA LEU A 82 23.60 -0.58 1.43
C LEU A 82 24.63 -1.42 0.66
N MET A 83 24.39 -1.71 -0.63
CA MET A 83 25.31 -2.47 -1.47
C MET A 83 26.64 -1.73 -1.66
N SER A 84 26.62 -0.39 -1.71
CA SER A 84 27.83 0.43 -1.92
C SER A 84 28.81 0.38 -0.74
N ALA A 85 28.30 0.19 0.48
CA ALA A 85 29.09 0.04 1.71
C ALA A 85 29.54 -1.41 1.99
N ALA A 86 28.99 -2.39 1.27
CA ALA A 86 29.19 -3.82 1.55
C ALA A 86 30.17 -4.48 0.58
N ALA A 87 31.04 -5.35 1.08
CA ALA A 87 31.91 -6.19 0.26
C ALA A 87 31.15 -7.40 -0.31
N PRO A 88 31.58 -7.97 -1.46
CA PRO A 88 31.05 -9.26 -1.94
C PRO A 88 31.17 -10.37 -0.90
N GLY A 89 30.18 -11.25 -0.83
CA GLY A 89 30.10 -12.37 0.11
C GLY A 89 29.68 -12.00 1.54
N THR A 90 29.38 -10.73 1.82
CA THR A 90 28.92 -10.30 3.16
C THR A 90 27.44 -10.62 3.40
N THR A 91 27.07 -10.68 4.68
CA THR A 91 25.68 -10.75 5.13
C THR A 91 25.23 -9.39 5.63
N ILE A 92 24.16 -8.83 5.05
CA ILE A 92 23.50 -7.60 5.53
C ILE A 92 22.21 -7.99 6.25
N HIS A 93 22.09 -7.55 7.51
CA HIS A 93 20.82 -7.63 8.24
C HIS A 93 19.97 -6.40 7.94
N LEU A 94 18.85 -6.58 7.24
CA LEU A 94 17.86 -5.52 7.02
C LEU A 94 16.98 -5.42 8.26
N SER A 95 16.89 -4.21 8.82
CA SER A 95 16.01 -3.88 9.94
C SER A 95 15.01 -2.81 9.49
N PHE A 96 13.75 -2.97 9.89
CA PHE A 96 12.64 -2.13 9.45
C PHE A 96 12.00 -1.45 10.67
N PRO A 97 12.05 -0.11 10.79
CA PRO A 97 11.39 0.60 11.88
C PRO A 97 9.88 0.70 11.67
N ASP A 98 9.41 0.65 10.42
CA ASP A 98 7.99 0.68 10.09
C ASP A 98 7.35 -0.69 10.34
N SER A 99 6.46 -0.75 11.32
CA SER A 99 5.72 -1.95 11.73
C SER A 99 4.81 -2.54 10.64
N ASN A 100 4.58 -1.82 9.54
CA ASN A 100 3.80 -2.29 8.40
C ASN A 100 4.61 -3.10 7.39
N VAL A 101 5.95 -3.10 7.48
CA VAL A 101 6.80 -3.97 6.66
C VAL A 101 6.74 -5.39 7.22
N THR A 102 6.44 -6.38 6.38
CA THR A 102 6.37 -7.80 6.74
C THR A 102 7.40 -8.62 5.99
N GLU A 103 7.70 -9.83 6.48
CA GLU A 103 8.62 -10.75 5.79
C GLU A 103 8.16 -11.06 4.36
N GLU A 104 6.85 -11.29 4.17
CA GLU A 104 6.22 -11.52 2.87
C GLU A 104 6.42 -10.32 1.92
N SER A 105 6.16 -9.09 2.39
CA SER A 105 6.28 -7.91 1.54
C SER A 105 7.73 -7.62 1.13
N VAL A 106 8.71 -7.95 1.99
CA VAL A 106 10.14 -7.90 1.64
C VAL A 106 10.47 -8.91 0.55
N HIS A 107 10.01 -10.15 0.65
CA HIS A 107 10.19 -11.14 -0.43
C HIS A 107 9.54 -10.68 -1.75
N ILE A 108 8.30 -10.17 -1.72
CA ILE A 108 7.61 -9.66 -2.93
C ILE A 108 8.38 -8.49 -3.58
N ALA A 109 8.91 -7.57 -2.78
CA ALA A 109 9.68 -6.41 -3.24
C ALA A 109 11.07 -6.81 -3.78
N LEU A 110 11.78 -7.72 -3.11
CA LEU A 110 13.07 -8.26 -3.59
C LEU A 110 12.89 -9.05 -4.88
N GLN A 111 11.83 -9.87 -4.98
CA GLN A 111 11.46 -10.58 -6.20
C GLN A 111 11.23 -9.61 -7.37
N HIS A 112 10.54 -8.49 -7.11
CA HIS A 112 10.21 -7.48 -8.12
C HIS A 112 11.43 -6.92 -8.85
N LEU A 113 12.58 -6.84 -8.17
CA LEU A 113 13.83 -6.34 -8.76
C LEU A 113 14.39 -7.28 -9.84
N TYR A 114 14.07 -8.57 -9.76
CA TYR A 114 14.43 -9.58 -10.75
C TYR A 114 13.37 -9.76 -11.84
N ASN A 115 12.10 -9.82 -11.45
CA ASN A 115 10.97 -10.10 -12.33
C ASN A 115 9.66 -9.53 -11.72
N PRO A 116 8.77 -8.88 -12.49
CA PRO A 116 7.55 -8.28 -11.96
C PRO A 116 6.70 -9.24 -11.11
N SER A 117 6.44 -8.84 -9.87
CA SER A 117 5.77 -9.64 -8.82
C SER A 117 4.35 -9.16 -8.47
N MET A 118 3.74 -8.31 -9.30
CA MET A 118 2.41 -7.71 -9.05
C MET A 118 1.31 -8.76 -8.83
N ASN A 119 1.42 -9.93 -9.45
CA ASN A 119 0.50 -11.06 -9.30
C ASN A 119 0.51 -11.71 -7.89
N LEU A 120 1.43 -11.31 -7.01
CA LEU A 120 1.51 -11.72 -5.60
C LEU A 120 0.86 -10.71 -4.64
N VAL A 121 0.30 -9.61 -5.17
CA VAL A 121 -0.30 -8.54 -4.37
C VAL A 121 -1.80 -8.78 -4.24
N TYR A 122 -2.26 -8.93 -2.99
CA TYR A 122 -3.65 -9.23 -2.63
C TYR A 122 -4.13 -8.22 -1.57
N PRO A 123 -5.45 -8.01 -1.39
CA PRO A 123 -5.97 -7.06 -0.41
C PRO A 123 -5.41 -7.21 1.02
N GLN A 124 -5.03 -8.43 1.40
CA GLN A 124 -4.48 -8.77 2.71
C GLN A 124 -3.03 -8.31 2.91
N ASN A 125 -2.20 -8.33 1.85
CA ASN A 125 -0.77 -7.97 1.93
C ASN A 125 -0.44 -6.61 1.29
N ALA A 126 -1.34 -6.02 0.49
CA ALA A 126 -1.08 -4.83 -0.31
C ALA A 126 -0.60 -3.61 0.51
N ARG A 127 -1.10 -3.42 1.74
CA ARG A 127 -0.64 -2.36 2.65
C ARG A 127 0.86 -2.51 3.00
N ALA A 128 1.30 -3.74 3.28
CA ALA A 128 2.70 -4.05 3.59
C ALA A 128 3.59 -3.99 2.34
N VAL A 129 3.09 -4.45 1.19
CA VAL A 129 3.78 -4.34 -0.10
C VAL A 129 4.00 -2.87 -0.47
N LEU A 130 2.98 -2.01 -0.32
CA LEU A 130 3.10 -0.56 -0.57
C LEU A 130 4.17 0.06 0.34
N ALA A 131 4.12 -0.21 1.65
CA ALA A 131 5.09 0.31 2.62
C ALA A 131 6.53 -0.11 2.28
N THR A 132 6.74 -1.39 1.94
CA THR A 132 8.06 -1.96 1.64
C THR A 132 8.60 -1.46 0.30
N ALA A 133 7.74 -1.42 -0.72
CA ALA A 133 8.11 -0.94 -2.05
C ALA A 133 8.43 0.56 -2.06
N PHE A 134 7.71 1.35 -1.25
CA PHE A 134 8.03 2.76 -0.99
C PHE A 134 9.38 2.92 -0.26
N LEU A 135 9.63 2.14 0.80
CA LEU A 135 10.89 2.15 1.53
C LEU A 135 12.10 1.79 0.65
N PHE A 136 11.97 0.76 -0.19
CA PHE A 136 13.06 0.35 -1.09
C PHE A 136 13.24 1.33 -2.25
N GLY A 137 12.15 1.88 -2.78
CA GLY A 137 12.18 2.71 -3.99
C GLY A 137 12.60 1.94 -5.24
N GLY A 138 12.60 2.63 -6.39
CA GLY A 138 12.98 2.05 -7.69
C GLY A 138 11.96 1.08 -8.31
N MET A 139 10.78 0.95 -7.70
CA MET A 139 9.70 0.03 -8.13
C MET A 139 8.32 0.72 -8.19
N PRO A 140 8.16 1.81 -8.96
CA PRO A 140 6.91 2.60 -8.99
C PRO A 140 5.69 1.77 -9.41
N GLU A 141 5.85 0.83 -10.34
CA GLU A 141 4.79 -0.07 -10.79
C GLU A 141 4.23 -0.92 -9.63
N LEU A 142 5.09 -1.46 -8.76
CA LEU A 142 4.65 -2.27 -7.61
C LEU A 142 3.90 -1.41 -6.58
N ILE A 143 4.40 -0.20 -6.29
CA ILE A 143 3.75 0.73 -5.35
C ILE A 143 2.37 1.13 -5.90
N HIS A 144 2.30 1.48 -7.19
CA HIS A 144 1.05 1.86 -7.84
C HIS A 144 0.05 0.69 -7.88
N HIS A 145 0.49 -0.52 -8.22
CA HIS A 145 -0.38 -1.69 -8.22
C HIS A 145 -0.90 -2.02 -6.82
N ALA A 146 -0.05 -1.97 -5.78
CA ALA A 146 -0.49 -2.16 -4.40
C ALA A 146 -1.49 -1.09 -3.95
N TYR A 147 -1.30 0.17 -4.34
CA TYR A 147 -2.28 1.23 -4.14
C TYR A 147 -3.63 0.91 -4.80
N LEU A 148 -3.65 0.48 -6.07
CA LEU A 148 -4.88 0.10 -6.77
C LEU A 148 -5.59 -1.05 -6.06
N VAL A 149 -4.87 -2.09 -5.62
CA VAL A 149 -5.44 -3.23 -4.88
C VAL A 149 -6.06 -2.78 -3.55
N ILE A 150 -5.45 -1.83 -2.83
CA ILE A 150 -6.04 -1.26 -1.59
C ILE A 150 -7.32 -0.48 -1.91
N ARG A 151 -7.29 0.40 -2.92
CA ARG A 151 -8.44 1.24 -3.31
C ARG A 151 -9.62 0.38 -3.80
N ASP A 152 -9.36 -0.57 -4.68
CA ASP A 152 -10.38 -1.37 -5.36
C ASP A 152 -10.97 -2.46 -4.46
N SER A 153 -10.36 -2.72 -3.30
CA SER A 153 -10.89 -3.61 -2.26
C SER A 153 -11.61 -2.90 -1.11
N LEU A 154 -11.77 -1.57 -1.15
CA LEU A 154 -12.45 -0.81 -0.09
C LEU A 154 -13.87 -1.31 0.18
N ASP A 155 -14.14 -1.67 1.44
CA ASP A 155 -15.46 -2.04 1.91
C ASP A 155 -15.76 -1.55 3.34
N ALA A 156 -17.02 -1.70 3.77
CA ALA A 156 -17.49 -1.31 5.09
C ALA A 156 -16.75 -1.98 6.26
N LYS A 157 -16.09 -3.12 6.03
CA LYS A 157 -15.36 -3.90 7.03
C LYS A 157 -13.91 -3.42 7.16
N ASN A 158 -13.27 -3.00 6.07
CA ASN A 158 -11.84 -2.71 6.02
C ASN A 158 -11.47 -1.22 5.98
N VAL A 159 -12.42 -0.32 5.65
CA VAL A 159 -12.16 1.13 5.55
C VAL A 159 -11.77 1.74 6.89
N VAL A 160 -12.33 1.24 8.00
CA VAL A 160 -11.97 1.67 9.36
C VAL A 160 -10.50 1.36 9.65
N ASP A 161 -10.07 0.13 9.36
CA ASP A 161 -8.67 -0.29 9.55
C ASP A 161 -7.73 0.51 8.63
N LEU A 162 -8.17 0.86 7.41
CA LEU A 162 -7.39 1.72 6.53
C LEU A 162 -7.22 3.13 7.11
N VAL A 163 -8.28 3.72 7.66
CA VAL A 163 -8.20 5.04 8.32
C VAL A 163 -7.19 5.01 9.47
N TYR A 164 -7.26 4.01 10.36
CA TYR A 164 -6.29 3.89 11.45
C TYR A 164 -4.85 3.65 10.97
N TRP A 165 -4.68 2.86 9.89
CA TRP A 165 -3.39 2.66 9.24
C TRP A 165 -2.81 3.96 8.63
N LEU A 166 -3.67 4.81 8.06
CA LEU A 166 -3.30 6.12 7.50
C LEU A 166 -3.06 7.20 8.57
N GLU A 167 -3.59 7.03 9.80
CA GLU A 167 -3.40 7.93 10.94
C GLU A 167 -2.22 7.55 11.85
N ALA A 168 -1.72 6.32 11.76
CA ALA A 168 -0.63 5.84 12.61
C ALA A 168 0.63 6.72 12.45
N PRO A 169 1.16 7.32 13.54
CA PRO A 169 2.27 8.28 13.45
C PRO A 169 3.51 7.64 12.87
N SER A 170 4.13 8.26 11.86
CA SER A 170 5.33 7.73 11.20
C SER A 170 6.44 7.44 12.21
N ASP A 171 6.88 6.19 12.29
CA ASP A 171 7.87 5.70 13.27
C ASP A 171 9.24 6.42 13.13
N SER A 172 9.47 7.09 12.00
CA SER A 172 10.65 7.91 11.68
C SER A 172 10.64 9.34 12.27
N SER A 173 9.59 9.76 12.98
CA SER A 173 9.41 11.16 13.43
C SER A 173 10.33 11.63 14.57
N ALA A 174 11.44 10.91 14.83
CA ALA A 174 12.37 11.19 15.94
C ALA A 174 13.57 12.07 15.55
N VAL A 175 13.73 12.46 14.28
CA VAL A 175 14.99 13.07 13.78
C VAL A 175 14.84 14.49 13.21
N TYR A 176 13.62 14.97 12.93
CA TYR A 176 13.40 16.32 12.37
C TYR A 176 12.52 17.22 13.26
N ASP A 177 13.25 18.06 13.99
CA ASP A 177 12.88 19.34 14.64
C ASP A 177 11.83 19.36 15.77
N GLY A 178 12.16 20.13 16.81
CA GLY A 178 11.49 20.18 18.10
C GLY A 178 10.25 21.09 18.14
N GLN A 179 9.37 20.99 17.15
CA GLN A 179 8.09 21.73 17.14
C GLN A 179 6.90 20.79 17.23
N SER A 180 6.63 20.32 18.45
CA SER A 180 5.34 19.73 18.81
C SER A 180 4.25 20.79 18.67
N SER A 181 3.69 20.91 17.46
CA SER A 181 2.64 21.87 17.16
C SER A 181 1.37 21.48 17.90
N LEU A 182 1.10 22.20 18.98
CA LEU A 182 -0.18 22.21 19.68
C LEU A 182 -1.31 22.39 18.65
N ARG A 183 -2.05 21.31 18.38
CA ARG A 183 -3.19 21.30 17.46
C ARG A 183 -4.31 22.20 18.01
N ASN A 184 -4.23 23.49 17.71
CA ASN A 184 -5.31 24.44 17.94
C ASN A 184 -6.48 24.09 16.99
N HIS A 185 -7.53 23.49 17.55
CA HIS A 185 -8.77 23.23 16.82
C HIS A 185 -9.37 24.53 16.27
N ARG A 186 -9.43 24.65 14.94
CA ARG A 186 -10.47 25.46 14.30
C ARG A 186 -10.70 25.07 12.84
N GLU A 187 -11.93 24.63 12.58
CA GLU A 187 -12.64 24.57 11.29
C GLU A 187 -12.05 23.65 10.20
N ASP A 188 -12.90 22.76 9.67
CA ASP A 188 -12.66 21.73 8.63
C ASP A 188 -11.69 20.56 8.99
N SER A 189 -12.12 19.67 9.89
CA SER A 189 -11.32 18.49 10.28
C SER A 189 -11.01 17.49 9.14
N VAL A 190 -11.83 17.39 8.08
CA VAL A 190 -11.45 16.61 6.87
C VAL A 190 -10.27 17.26 6.16
N LYS A 191 -10.27 18.59 5.99
CA LYS A 191 -9.11 19.28 5.39
C LYS A 191 -7.87 19.08 6.25
N ALA A 192 -7.98 19.20 7.57
CA ALA A 192 -6.86 18.91 8.48
C ALA A 192 -6.32 17.47 8.38
N TRP A 193 -7.18 16.49 8.07
CA TRP A 193 -6.80 15.08 7.87
C TRP A 193 -6.18 14.83 6.48
N LEU A 194 -6.62 15.55 5.45
CA LEU A 194 -6.06 15.51 4.09
C LEU A 194 -4.75 16.32 3.95
N SER A 195 -4.60 17.41 4.71
CA SER A 195 -3.50 18.39 4.61
C SER A 195 -2.30 18.09 5.53
N ASP A 196 -2.00 16.82 5.73
CA ASP A 196 -0.83 16.39 6.51
C ASP A 196 0.48 16.74 5.76
N PRO A 197 1.38 17.55 6.35
CA PRO A 197 2.61 17.97 5.68
C PRO A 197 3.65 16.85 5.57
N TYR A 198 3.52 15.75 6.34
CA TYR A 198 4.49 14.65 6.37
C TYR A 198 3.81 13.27 6.21
N PRO A 199 3.12 13.03 5.09
CA PRO A 199 2.39 11.79 4.86
C PRO A 199 3.34 10.58 4.81
N ARG A 200 3.05 9.55 5.62
CA ARG A 200 3.93 8.38 5.87
C ARG A 200 4.53 7.75 4.60
N TYR A 201 3.73 7.58 3.55
CA TYR A 201 4.15 7.01 2.25
C TYR A 201 4.04 8.03 1.11
N GLY A 202 4.31 9.31 1.39
CA GLY A 202 4.26 10.39 0.41
C GLY A 202 2.87 10.57 -0.20
N GLU A 203 2.81 10.76 -1.52
CA GLU A 203 1.56 10.96 -2.25
C GLU A 203 0.56 9.78 -2.12
N TRP A 204 1.05 8.56 -1.86
CA TRP A 204 0.20 7.37 -1.79
C TRP A 204 -0.71 7.38 -0.57
N THR A 205 -0.21 7.86 0.57
CA THR A 205 -1.03 8.15 1.76
C THR A 205 -2.08 9.20 1.44
N VAL A 206 -1.70 10.29 0.73
CA VAL A 206 -2.64 11.37 0.37
C VAL A 206 -3.75 10.85 -0.54
N ARG A 207 -3.43 10.07 -1.58
CA ARG A 207 -4.41 9.45 -2.49
C ARG A 207 -5.37 8.53 -1.73
N LEU A 208 -4.84 7.58 -0.93
CA LEU A 208 -5.65 6.66 -0.13
C LEU A 208 -6.55 7.36 0.89
N ARG A 209 -6.13 8.50 1.44
CA ARG A 209 -6.98 9.34 2.29
C ARG A 209 -8.16 9.91 1.49
N HIS A 210 -7.93 10.46 0.30
CA HIS A 210 -9.02 10.93 -0.56
C HIS A 210 -9.97 9.78 -0.96
N ASP A 211 -9.44 8.61 -1.33
CA ASP A 211 -10.25 7.44 -1.67
C ASP A 211 -11.12 6.97 -0.49
N ALA A 212 -10.57 6.92 0.73
CA ALA A 212 -11.31 6.54 1.93
C ALA A 212 -12.41 7.55 2.29
N VAL A 213 -12.15 8.86 2.16
CA VAL A 213 -13.18 9.90 2.37
C VAL A 213 -14.26 9.83 1.30
N ASN A 214 -13.90 9.65 0.03
CA ASN A 214 -14.84 9.49 -1.08
C ASN A 214 -15.74 8.24 -0.88
N TYR A 215 -15.15 7.11 -0.49
CA TYR A 215 -15.91 5.89 -0.16
C TYR A 215 -16.88 6.11 1.02
N LEU A 216 -16.44 6.80 2.07
CA LEU A 216 -17.28 7.08 3.25
C LEU A 216 -18.39 8.10 2.99
N LEU A 217 -18.14 9.15 2.19
CA LEU A 217 -19.15 10.17 1.87
C LEU A 217 -20.16 9.73 0.81
N HIS A 218 -19.73 8.96 -0.19
CA HIS A 218 -20.56 8.63 -1.35
C HIS A 218 -20.85 7.14 -1.44
N SER A 219 -19.83 6.31 -1.71
CA SER A 219 -20.04 4.90 -2.10
C SER A 219 -20.77 4.07 -1.04
N LEU A 220 -20.35 4.12 0.23
CA LEU A 220 -20.97 3.36 1.31
C LEU A 220 -22.40 3.86 1.64
N PRO A 221 -22.64 5.18 1.83
CA PRO A 221 -24.00 5.70 1.98
C PRO A 221 -24.94 5.33 0.82
N GLU A 222 -24.50 5.50 -0.43
CA GLU A 222 -25.30 5.17 -1.61
C GLU A 222 -25.65 3.68 -1.66
N GLN A 223 -24.70 2.78 -1.40
CA GLN A 223 -24.94 1.35 -1.29
C GLN A 223 -26.01 1.03 -0.23
N VAL A 224 -25.87 1.56 0.99
CA VAL A 224 -26.80 1.29 2.11
C VAL A 224 -28.20 1.86 1.85
N ILE A 225 -28.31 2.98 1.14
CA ILE A 225 -29.60 3.58 0.72
C ILE A 225 -30.23 2.74 -0.40
N GLN A 226 -29.50 2.38 -1.45
CA GLN A 226 -29.99 1.57 -2.58
C GLN A 226 -30.47 0.18 -2.13
N GLU A 227 -29.76 -0.45 -1.18
CA GLU A 227 -30.14 -1.73 -0.59
C GLU A 227 -31.33 -1.64 0.40
N ASN A 228 -31.89 -0.44 0.64
CA ASN A 228 -32.91 -0.17 1.66
C ASN A 228 -32.52 -0.64 3.09
N LYS A 229 -31.21 -0.67 3.38
CA LYS A 229 -30.67 -1.03 4.71
C LYS A 229 -30.56 0.18 5.63
N PHE A 230 -30.64 1.39 5.11
CA PHE A 230 -30.70 2.63 5.89
C PHE A 230 -31.82 2.54 6.97
N ASN A 231 -31.53 2.99 8.19
CA ASN A 231 -32.38 2.86 9.40
C ASN A 231 -32.57 1.43 9.98
N THR A 232 -32.02 0.35 9.40
CA THR A 232 -32.01 -0.96 10.09
C THR A 232 -31.10 -0.91 11.33
N LEU A 233 -31.32 -1.76 12.35
CA LEU A 233 -30.61 -1.65 13.64
C LEU A 233 -29.08 -1.75 13.51
N ASP A 234 -28.61 -2.58 12.57
CA ASP A 234 -27.19 -2.88 12.35
C ASP A 234 -26.76 -2.56 10.91
N ASP A 235 -27.32 -1.49 10.33
CA ASP A 235 -26.90 -1.04 8.99
C ASP A 235 -25.37 -0.79 8.89
N PRO A 236 -24.71 -1.18 7.78
CA PRO A 236 -23.27 -1.09 7.65
C PRO A 236 -22.71 0.32 7.85
N LEU A 237 -23.41 1.35 7.35
CA LEU A 237 -22.97 2.74 7.44
C LEU A 237 -22.85 3.19 8.90
N SER A 238 -23.86 2.91 9.72
CA SER A 238 -23.84 3.21 11.15
C SER A 238 -22.71 2.47 11.88
N VAL A 239 -22.54 1.18 11.60
CA VAL A 239 -21.52 0.34 12.22
C VAL A 239 -20.11 0.83 11.87
N THR A 240 -19.85 1.13 10.59
CA THR A 240 -18.58 1.72 10.13
C THR A 240 -18.31 3.07 10.81
N TYR A 241 -19.29 3.99 10.78
CA TYR A 241 -19.15 5.33 11.38
C TYR A 241 -18.97 5.29 12.91
N ALA A 242 -19.47 4.25 13.58
CA ALA A 242 -19.27 4.05 15.02
C ALA A 242 -17.82 3.71 15.40
N HIS A 243 -16.99 3.24 14.46
CA HIS A 243 -15.59 2.90 14.73
C HIS A 243 -14.59 3.95 14.20
N LEU A 244 -15.03 4.99 13.50
CA LEU A 244 -14.14 6.02 12.97
C LEU A 244 -13.53 6.92 14.08
N PRO A 245 -12.32 7.48 13.86
CA PRO A 245 -11.79 8.60 14.64
C PRO A 245 -12.80 9.75 14.74
N TYR A 246 -12.87 10.40 15.90
CA TYR A 246 -13.92 11.40 16.19
C TYR A 246 -13.91 12.59 15.21
N GLU A 247 -12.73 13.11 14.88
CA GLU A 247 -12.58 14.26 13.97
C GLU A 247 -13.08 13.94 12.55
N LEU A 248 -12.75 12.75 12.04
CA LEU A 248 -13.22 12.28 10.74
C LEU A 248 -14.73 12.00 10.78
N PHE A 249 -15.22 11.28 11.79
CA PHE A 249 -16.65 11.04 11.99
C PHE A 249 -17.47 12.34 12.00
N LYS A 250 -17.05 13.32 12.81
CA LYS A 250 -17.68 14.64 12.90
C LYS A 250 -17.78 15.32 11.54
N ALA A 251 -16.67 15.42 10.84
CA ALA A 251 -16.61 16.15 9.58
C ALA A 251 -17.34 15.42 8.42
N LEU A 252 -17.40 14.08 8.44
CA LEU A 252 -18.20 13.31 7.48
C LEU A 252 -19.71 13.53 7.67
N VAL A 253 -20.22 13.53 8.91
CA VAL A 253 -21.68 13.70 9.15
C VAL A 253 -22.16 15.14 9.01
N GLU A 254 -21.25 16.10 9.22
CA GLU A 254 -21.46 17.53 8.99
C GLU A 254 -21.29 17.92 7.51
N SER A 255 -20.69 17.07 6.68
CA SER A 255 -20.50 17.37 5.25
C SER A 255 -21.84 17.49 4.51
N PRO A 256 -22.07 18.55 3.71
CA PRO A 256 -23.26 18.64 2.87
C PRO A 256 -23.31 17.54 1.80
N GLU A 257 -22.16 16.94 1.46
CA GLU A 257 -22.01 15.91 0.43
C GLU A 257 -22.56 14.54 0.85
N LEU A 258 -22.77 14.30 2.15
CA LEU A 258 -23.39 13.06 2.63
C LEU A 258 -24.83 12.94 2.09
N PRO A 259 -25.22 11.85 1.38
CA PRO A 259 -26.49 11.73 0.67
C PRO A 259 -27.71 11.45 1.58
N VAL A 260 -27.69 11.96 2.81
CA VAL A 260 -28.84 11.97 3.73
C VAL A 260 -29.47 13.37 3.68
N VAL A 261 -30.48 13.50 2.80
CA VAL A 261 -31.14 14.78 2.45
C VAL A 261 -31.94 15.37 3.62
N SER A 262 -32.66 14.53 4.37
CA SER A 262 -33.45 14.96 5.52
C SER A 262 -32.53 15.24 6.72
N HIS A 263 -32.52 16.47 7.23
CA HIS A 263 -31.81 16.81 8.46
C HIS A 263 -32.31 16.00 9.67
N GLN A 264 -33.58 15.62 9.68
CA GLN A 264 -34.18 14.78 10.73
C GLN A 264 -33.65 13.34 10.66
N ASP A 265 -33.50 12.79 9.46
CA ASP A 265 -32.96 11.44 9.26
C ASP A 265 -31.47 11.41 9.56
N ARG A 266 -30.74 12.46 9.12
CA ARG A 266 -29.33 12.66 9.46
C ARG A 266 -29.11 12.78 10.96
N PHE A 267 -29.95 13.56 11.67
CA PHE A 267 -29.91 13.65 13.13
C PHE A 267 -30.16 12.29 13.80
N THR A 268 -31.13 11.52 13.27
CA THR A 268 -31.49 10.19 13.79
C THR A 268 -30.36 9.17 13.57
N PHE A 269 -29.77 9.17 12.37
CA PHE A 269 -28.57 8.39 12.02
C PHE A 269 -27.39 8.73 12.95
N VAL A 270 -27.02 10.01 13.08
CA VAL A 270 -25.92 10.43 13.96
C VAL A 270 -26.20 10.02 15.41
N LYS A 271 -27.43 10.20 15.91
CA LYS A 271 -27.83 9.77 17.25
C LYS A 271 -27.66 8.24 17.44
N LYS A 272 -28.00 7.44 16.44
CA LYS A 272 -27.79 5.98 16.44
C LYS A 272 -26.30 5.64 16.51
N VAL A 273 -25.47 6.28 15.68
CA VAL A 273 -24.01 6.10 15.70
C VAL A 273 -23.43 6.45 17.08
N LEU A 274 -23.82 7.60 17.67
CA LEU A 274 -23.36 7.98 19.01
C LEU A 274 -23.73 6.96 20.10
N VAL A 275 -24.89 6.30 20.00
CA VAL A 275 -25.28 5.21 20.91
C VAL A 275 -24.37 3.99 20.76
N GLN A 276 -23.94 3.65 19.55
CA GLN A 276 -22.96 2.57 19.32
C GLN A 276 -21.56 2.97 19.82
N ARG A 277 -21.08 4.18 19.50
CA ARG A 277 -19.80 4.75 19.98
C ARG A 277 -19.67 4.71 21.50
N LYS A 278 -20.76 5.04 22.21
CA LYS A 278 -20.83 4.99 23.68
C LYS A 278 -20.66 3.57 24.27
N LYS A 279 -20.99 2.52 23.52
CA LYS A 279 -20.77 1.11 23.94
C LYS A 279 -19.32 0.65 23.70
N ILE A 280 -18.67 1.20 22.66
CA ILE A 280 -17.29 0.85 22.27
C ILE A 280 -16.26 1.62 23.10
N ALA A 281 -16.62 2.80 23.63
CA ALA A 281 -15.72 3.69 24.37
C ALA A 281 -15.02 2.99 25.57
N PRO A 282 -13.68 3.03 25.67
CA PRO A 282 -12.95 2.31 26.70
C PRO A 282 -13.20 2.89 28.10
N SER A 283 -13.52 2.00 29.05
CA SER A 283 -13.95 2.36 30.41
C SER A 283 -12.88 3.06 31.27
N GLY A 284 -11.61 3.02 30.88
CA GLY A 284 -10.46 3.44 31.69
C GLY A 284 -9.84 4.81 31.37
N GLY A 285 -10.40 5.58 30.41
CA GLY A 285 -9.87 6.89 30.01
C GLY A 285 -10.68 8.08 30.54
N PRO A 286 -10.22 9.33 30.31
CA PRO A 286 -11.01 10.54 30.55
C PRO A 286 -12.31 10.45 29.74
N GLN A 287 -13.45 10.26 30.41
CA GLN A 287 -14.72 10.07 29.72
C GLN A 287 -15.09 11.34 28.96
N MET A 288 -15.13 11.26 27.62
CA MET A 288 -15.67 12.30 26.76
C MET A 288 -17.10 11.94 26.37
N GLU A 289 -18.00 12.92 26.45
CA GLU A 289 -19.40 12.78 26.04
C GLU A 289 -19.59 13.43 24.68
N GLU A 290 -19.95 12.60 23.70
CA GLU A 290 -20.31 13.02 22.34
C GLU A 290 -21.83 13.25 22.27
N ASN A 291 -22.25 14.37 21.69
CA ASN A 291 -23.65 14.78 21.58
C ASN A 291 -23.92 15.37 20.20
N VAL A 292 -25.10 15.06 19.64
CA VAL A 292 -25.61 15.67 18.40
C VAL A 292 -26.65 16.74 18.72
N VAL A 293 -26.57 17.87 18.02
CA VAL A 293 -27.53 18.98 18.10
C VAL A 293 -27.98 19.37 16.69
N LEU A 294 -29.17 19.97 16.60
CA LEU A 294 -29.57 20.75 15.44
C LEU A 294 -29.23 22.22 15.73
N ALA A 295 -28.42 22.82 14.86
CA ALA A 295 -27.98 24.21 14.98
C ALA A 295 -28.65 25.07 13.88
N PHE A 296 -29.11 26.26 14.26
CA PHE A 296 -29.60 27.27 13.32
C PHE A 296 -28.44 28.19 12.96
N ARG A 297 -27.91 28.09 11.73
CA ARG A 297 -26.78 28.91 11.30
C ARG A 297 -27.25 30.19 10.62
N GLY A 298 -27.67 31.17 11.42
CA GLY A 298 -27.70 32.59 11.04
C GLY A 298 -28.52 33.01 9.81
N GLY A 299 -29.42 32.16 9.31
CA GLY A 299 -30.26 32.45 8.14
C GLY A 299 -30.41 31.26 7.18
N GLU A 300 -29.44 30.34 7.14
CA GLU A 300 -29.46 29.17 6.28
C GLU A 300 -29.72 27.88 7.10
N GLY A 301 -30.95 27.37 7.01
CA GLY A 301 -31.30 25.99 7.38
C GLY A 301 -31.20 25.58 8.86
N MET A 302 -31.46 24.29 9.09
CA MET A 302 -31.05 23.57 10.30
C MET A 302 -29.90 22.63 9.91
N GLU A 303 -28.74 22.76 10.53
CA GLU A 303 -27.61 21.85 10.31
C GLU A 303 -27.47 20.86 11.46
N VAL A 304 -27.08 19.62 11.15
CA VAL A 304 -26.74 18.61 12.16
C VAL A 304 -25.29 18.85 12.59
N HIS A 305 -25.04 19.01 13.88
CA HIS A 305 -23.70 19.25 14.42
C HIS A 305 -23.37 18.31 15.58
N VAL A 306 -22.16 17.76 15.59
CA VAL A 306 -21.62 16.87 16.61
C VAL A 306 -20.62 17.63 17.48
N THR A 307 -20.79 17.49 18.79
CA THR A 307 -19.92 18.09 19.80
C THR A 307 -19.38 17.02 20.74
N ARG A 308 -18.16 17.19 21.23
CA ARG A 308 -17.51 16.31 22.22
C ARG A 308 -17.01 17.17 23.37
N ARG A 309 -17.34 16.78 24.60
CA ARG A 309 -16.96 17.53 25.82
C ARG A 309 -16.42 16.58 26.88
N PRO A 310 -15.45 16.98 27.71
CA PRO A 310 -15.07 16.20 28.89
C PRO A 310 -16.26 16.06 29.83
N LYS A 311 -16.52 14.84 30.29
CA LYS A 311 -17.55 14.57 31.29
C LYS A 311 -17.14 15.21 32.61
N LYS A 312 -18.00 16.09 33.16
CA LYS A 312 -17.73 16.72 34.44
C LYS A 312 -17.74 15.68 35.55
N GLY A 313 -16.56 15.33 36.06
CA GLY A 313 -16.42 14.53 37.27
C GLY A 313 -17.08 15.23 38.45
N ARG A 314 -17.89 14.49 39.23
CA ARG A 314 -18.61 15.03 40.38
C ARG A 314 -17.70 14.98 41.63
N THR A 315 -16.62 15.75 41.62
CA THR A 315 -15.71 15.91 42.76
C THR A 315 -16.32 16.82 43.82
N PHE A 316 -17.17 16.25 44.68
CA PHE A 316 -17.51 16.87 45.95
C PHE A 316 -16.32 16.73 46.91
N PHE A 317 -15.60 17.82 47.15
CA PHE A 317 -14.68 17.88 48.29
C PHE A 317 -15.51 17.95 49.57
N LYS A 318 -15.50 16.89 50.37
CA LYS A 318 -16.00 16.92 51.74
C LYS A 318 -15.03 17.79 52.55
N VAL A 319 -15.42 19.02 52.85
CA VAL A 319 -14.73 19.83 53.86
C VAL A 319 -15.17 19.27 55.20
N GLU A 320 -14.28 18.57 55.89
CA GLU A 320 -14.45 18.26 57.31
C GLU A 320 -14.09 19.52 58.11
N GLY A 321 -14.95 19.87 59.06
CA GLY A 321 -14.79 20.97 60.01
C GLY A 321 -15.09 20.50 61.42
#